data_AF-A0A954FUC4-F1
#
_entry.id   AF-A0A954FUC4-F1
#
_cell.length_a   1.000
_cell.length_b   1.000
_cell.length_c   1.000
_cell.angle_alpha   90.00
_cell.angle_beta   90.00
_cell.angle_gamma   90.00
#
_symmetry.space_group_name_H-M   'P 1'
#
loop_
_entity.id
_entity.type
_entity.pdbx_description
1 polymer ?
#
loop_
_entity_poly.entity_id
_entity_poly.type
_entity_poly.pdbx_seq_one_letter_code
_entity_poly.pdbx_strand_id
1 'polypeptide(L)'
;MSDHVESDAHAENPQSCHVHIVPVKVLIGVFLVLVFLTVVTVEAAKYDTGSLDVIVSMAIATAKASLVVFIFMHLWYDKPLNRIAFFFSLAFAAFFLCMILLDSHAYDAYVQGFQQDTAPAAAPAAP
;
A
#
# COMPACT_ATOMS: atom_id res chain seq x y z
N MET A 1 -15.22 15.81 -70.07
CA MET A 1 -16.10 16.49 -69.11
C MET A 1 -16.02 15.63 -67.86
N SER A 2 -15.16 16.02 -66.94
CA SER A 2 -14.59 15.17 -65.89
C SER A 2 -14.79 15.90 -64.58
N ASP A 3 -15.99 15.85 -64.03
CA ASP A 3 -16.45 16.64 -62.89
C ASP A 3 -17.59 15.82 -62.25
N HIS A 4 -17.68 15.47 -60.97
CA HIS A 4 -16.91 15.73 -59.77
C HIS A 4 -16.99 14.46 -58.90
N VAL A 5 -15.84 13.96 -58.43
CA VAL A 5 -15.78 13.09 -57.23
C VAL A 5 -15.67 14.05 -56.06
N GLU A 6 -16.77 14.22 -55.32
CA GLU A 6 -16.76 14.93 -54.04
C GLU A 6 -16.10 14.01 -53.01
N SER A 7 -14.78 14.17 -52.90
CA SER A 7 -14.00 13.61 -51.80
C SER A 7 -14.32 14.46 -50.56
N ASP A 8 -15.23 13.98 -49.73
CA ASP A 8 -15.44 14.48 -48.38
C ASP A 8 -14.12 14.44 -47.62
N ALA A 9 -13.47 15.61 -47.60
CA ALA A 9 -12.30 15.87 -46.79
C ALA A 9 -12.75 15.85 -45.33
N HIS A 10 -12.53 14.71 -44.68
CA HIS A 10 -12.48 14.63 -43.23
C HIS A 10 -11.44 15.64 -42.73
N ALA A 11 -11.90 16.83 -42.38
CA ALA A 11 -11.13 17.82 -41.65
C ALA A 11 -10.82 17.23 -40.28
N GLU A 12 -9.66 16.58 -40.19
CA GLU A 12 -9.04 16.13 -38.96
C GLU A 12 -8.78 17.39 -38.12
N ASN A 13 -9.64 17.65 -37.14
CA ASN A 13 -9.33 18.58 -36.07
C ASN A 13 -8.16 17.94 -35.33
N PRO A 14 -6.96 18.56 -35.22
CA PRO A 14 -5.94 18.02 -34.36
C PRO A 14 -6.43 18.21 -32.92
N GLN A 15 -7.10 17.19 -32.37
CA GLN A 15 -7.35 17.07 -30.94
C GLN A 15 -5.99 17.17 -30.24
N SER A 16 -5.64 18.37 -29.81
CA SER A 16 -4.55 18.63 -28.89
C SER A 16 -4.92 17.99 -27.55
N CYS A 17 -4.64 16.70 -27.43
CA CYS A 17 -4.75 15.92 -26.21
C CYS A 17 -3.72 16.48 -25.22
N HIS A 18 -4.14 17.47 -24.44
CA HIS A 18 -3.34 18.02 -23.36
C HIS A 18 -3.25 16.96 -22.26
N VAL A 19 -2.30 16.04 -22.39
CA VAL A 19 -1.97 15.07 -21.34
C VAL A 19 -1.49 15.88 -20.14
N HIS A 20 -2.29 15.91 -19.08
CA HIS A 20 -1.92 16.58 -17.83
C HIS A 20 -0.90 15.70 -17.10
N ILE A 21 0.35 15.77 -17.55
CA ILE A 21 1.48 15.12 -16.88
C ILE A 21 1.77 15.89 -15.60
N VAL A 22 1.80 15.16 -14.48
CA VAL A 22 2.21 15.70 -13.18
C VAL A 22 3.60 16.32 -13.34
N PRO A 23 3.80 17.59 -12.93
CA PRO A 23 5.08 18.25 -13.13
C PRO A 23 6.20 17.49 -12.41
N VAL A 24 7.30 17.24 -13.12
CA VAL A 24 8.49 16.50 -12.64
C VAL A 24 9.01 17.02 -11.29
N LYS A 25 8.83 18.32 -11.01
CA LYS A 25 9.18 18.95 -9.73
C LYS A 25 8.44 18.34 -8.52
N VAL A 26 7.17 17.99 -8.68
CA VAL A 26 6.37 17.35 -7.60
C VAL A 26 6.88 15.94 -7.34
N LEU A 27 7.17 15.19 -8.41
CA LEU A 27 7.73 13.83 -8.33
C LEU A 27 9.08 13.83 -7.59
N ILE A 28 9.98 14.76 -7.93
CA ILE A 28 11.28 14.89 -7.26
C ILE A 28 11.13 15.31 -5.80
N GLY A 29 10.25 16.28 -5.50
CA GLY A 29 10.01 16.69 -4.11
C GLY A 29 9.50 15.55 -3.24
N VAL A 30 8.54 14.78 -3.76
CA VAL A 30 7.98 13.60 -3.09
C VAL A 30 9.02 12.49 -2.94
N PHE A 31 9.84 12.24 -3.97
CA PHE A 31 10.94 11.29 -3.89
C PHE A 31 11.89 11.62 -2.74
N LEU A 32 12.29 12.89 -2.59
CA LEU A 32 13.15 13.31 -1.48
C LEU A 32 12.49 13.09 -0.11
N VAL A 33 11.19 13.37 0.01
CA VAL A 33 10.44 13.08 1.24
C VAL A 33 10.41 11.58 1.53
N LEU A 34 10.16 10.73 0.54
CA LEU A 34 10.16 9.27 0.72
C LEU A 34 11.53 8.73 1.12
N VAL A 35 12.61 9.26 0.54
CA VAL A 35 13.99 8.91 0.94
C VAL A 35 14.25 9.35 2.38
N PHE A 36 13.88 10.58 2.74
CA PHE A 36 14.01 11.08 4.11
C PHE A 36 13.26 10.21 5.12
N LEU A 37 11.98 9.89 4.87
CA LEU A 37 11.19 8.98 5.71
C LEU A 37 11.87 7.60 5.85
N THR A 38 12.49 7.11 4.78
CA THR A 38 13.20 5.82 4.79
C THR A 38 14.45 5.86 5.67
N VAL A 39 15.24 6.93 5.59
CA VAL A 39 16.40 7.14 6.48
C VAL A 39 15.93 7.20 7.94
N VAL A 40 14.85 7.94 8.22
CA VAL A 40 14.26 8.01 9.55
C VAL A 40 13.79 6.62 10.03
N THR A 41 13.22 5.78 9.16
CA THR A 41 12.86 4.40 9.53
C THR A 41 14.09 3.57 9.89
N VAL A 42 15.19 3.68 9.12
CA VAL A 42 16.43 2.93 9.39
C VAL A 42 17.05 3.39 10.70
N GLU A 43 17.06 4.68 10.99
CA GLU A 43 17.55 5.19 12.28
C GLU A 43 16.64 4.76 13.43
N ALA A 44 15.32 4.85 13.27
CA ALA A 44 14.37 4.39 14.29
C ALA A 44 14.54 2.89 14.58
N ALA A 45 14.83 2.06 13.57
CA ALA A 45 15.07 0.63 13.74
C ALA A 45 16.37 0.29 14.48
N LYS A 46 17.30 1.24 14.66
CA LYS A 46 18.54 1.05 15.44
C LYS A 46 18.34 1.29 16.93
N TYR A 47 17.29 2.00 17.31
CA TYR A 47 16.95 2.25 18.72
C TYR A 47 16.07 1.10 19.22
N ASP A 48 16.63 0.20 20.02
CA ASP A 48 15.88 -0.90 20.65
C ASP A 48 15.08 -0.37 21.85
N THR A 49 13.84 0.05 21.58
CA THR A 49 12.88 0.49 22.61
C THR A 49 11.85 -0.62 22.91
N GLY A 50 12.10 -1.84 22.43
CA GLY A 50 11.23 -2.99 22.61
C GLY A 50 9.90 -2.86 21.85
N SER A 51 8.77 -2.97 22.55
CA SER A 51 7.44 -2.98 21.92
C SER A 51 7.08 -1.70 21.16
N LEU A 52 7.67 -0.56 21.55
CA LEU A 52 7.42 0.73 20.90
C LEU A 52 7.99 0.79 19.47
N ASP A 53 8.99 -0.02 19.14
CA ASP A 53 9.66 0.01 17.83
C ASP A 53 8.70 -0.44 16.72
N VAL A 54 7.85 -1.41 17.00
CA VAL A 54 6.83 -1.90 16.05
C VAL A 54 5.80 -0.82 15.77
N ILE A 55 5.35 -0.10 16.80
CA ILE A 55 4.36 0.97 16.65
C ILE A 55 4.94 2.14 15.84
N VAL A 56 6.16 2.56 16.17
CA VAL A 56 6.85 3.65 15.46
C VAL A 56 7.11 3.28 14.00
N SER A 57 7.63 2.08 13.75
CA SER A 57 7.89 1.61 12.37
C SER A 57 6.61 1.47 11.55
N MET A 58 5.51 0.96 12.11
CA MET A 58 4.20 0.91 11.44
C MET A 58 3.63 2.30 11.15
N ALA A 59 3.80 3.27 12.05
CA ALA A 59 3.35 4.64 11.83
C ALA A 59 4.11 5.28 10.66
N ILE A 60 5.44 5.15 10.62
CA ILE A 60 6.27 5.71 9.54
C ILE A 60 5.96 5.00 8.21
N ALA A 61 5.79 3.67 8.23
CA ALA A 61 5.40 2.90 7.05
C ALA A 61 4.05 3.37 6.48
N THR A 62 3.05 3.60 7.35
CA THR A 62 1.72 4.08 6.96
C THR A 62 1.77 5.49 6.38
N ALA A 63 2.58 6.38 6.97
CA ALA A 63 2.81 7.73 6.44
C ALA A 63 3.44 7.69 5.04
N LYS A 64 4.46 6.85 4.85
CA LYS A 64 5.10 6.63 3.53
C LYS A 64 4.11 6.10 2.50
N ALA A 65 3.31 5.09 2.87
CA ALA A 65 2.31 4.50 1.98
C ALA A 65 1.23 5.53 1.58
N SER A 66 0.75 6.33 2.53
CA SER A 66 -0.23 7.39 2.27
C SER A 66 0.31 8.40 1.26
N LEU A 67 1.57 8.82 1.41
CA LEU A 67 2.19 9.78 0.51
C LEU A 67 2.35 9.22 -0.92
N VAL A 68 2.69 7.93 -1.04
CA VAL A 68 2.73 7.24 -2.34
C VAL A 68 1.35 7.20 -2.99
N VAL A 69 0.30 6.85 -2.25
CA VAL A 69 -1.07 6.76 -2.78
C VAL A 69 -1.59 8.13 -3.22
N PHE A 70 -1.39 9.17 -2.41
CA PHE A 70 -1.88 10.51 -2.73
C PHE A 70 -1.27 11.09 -4.01
N ILE A 71 0.01 10.82 -4.27
CA ILE A 71 0.75 11.44 -5.37
C ILE A 71 0.91 10.50 -6.57
N PHE A 72 1.47 9.30 -6.38
CA PHE A 72 1.82 8.39 -7.48
C PHE A 72 0.63 7.61 -8.02
N MET A 73 -0.34 7.26 -7.16
CA MET A 73 -1.64 6.75 -7.64
C MET A 73 -2.60 7.88 -8.05
N HIS A 74 -2.09 9.13 -8.07
CA HIS A 74 -2.80 10.32 -8.52
C HIS A 74 -4.15 10.55 -7.82
N LEU A 75 -4.37 9.97 -6.64
CA LEU A 75 -5.67 9.96 -5.95
C LEU A 75 -6.22 11.36 -5.65
N TRP A 76 -5.32 12.33 -5.51
CA TRP A 76 -5.68 13.73 -5.31
C TRP A 76 -6.24 14.39 -6.58
N TYR A 77 -5.70 14.05 -7.75
CA TYR A 77 -6.00 14.68 -9.04
C TYR A 77 -6.94 13.85 -9.93
N ASP A 78 -7.11 12.56 -9.63
CA ASP A 78 -7.97 11.63 -10.38
C ASP A 78 -9.46 11.74 -10.03
N LYS A 79 -10.28 11.05 -10.82
CA LYS A 79 -11.72 10.95 -10.66
C LYS A 79 -12.11 10.47 -9.24
N PRO A 80 -13.20 10.99 -8.65
CA PRO A 80 -13.63 10.64 -7.29
C PRO A 80 -13.93 9.15 -7.11
N LEU A 81 -14.24 8.42 -8.20
CA LEU A 81 -14.43 6.98 -8.20
C LEU A 81 -13.17 6.21 -7.75
N ASN A 82 -11.98 6.61 -8.21
CA ASN A 82 -10.71 5.96 -7.81
C ASN A 82 -10.48 6.09 -6.30
N ARG A 83 -10.82 7.26 -5.74
CA ARG A 83 -10.74 7.53 -4.29
C ARG A 83 -11.65 6.62 -3.49
N ILE A 84 -12.91 6.47 -3.90
CA ILE A 84 -13.89 5.62 -3.22
C ILE A 84 -13.48 4.15 -3.29
N ALA A 85 -13.07 3.67 -4.48
CA ALA A 85 -12.62 2.30 -4.68
C ALA A 85 -11.39 1.97 -3.82
N PHE A 86 -10.44 2.91 -3.72
CA PHE A 86 -9.27 2.75 -2.85
C PHE A 86 -9.66 2.62 -1.38
N PHE A 87 -10.46 3.54 -0.84
CA PHE A 87 -10.91 3.46 0.56
C PHE A 87 -11.75 2.21 0.84
N PHE A 88 -12.59 1.80 -0.11
CA PHE A 88 -13.35 0.55 0.00
C PHE A 88 -12.42 -0.67 0.06
N SER A 89 -11.41 -0.73 -0.82
CA SER A 89 -10.41 -1.81 -0.80
C SER A 89 -9.60 -1.83 0.50
N LEU A 90 -9.22 -0.65 1.02
CA LEU A 90 -8.48 -0.52 2.27
C LEU A 90 -9.32 -0.95 3.47
N ALA A 91 -10.60 -0.58 3.50
CA ALA A 91 -11.54 -1.01 4.54
C ALA A 91 -11.73 -2.53 4.52
N PHE A 92 -11.90 -3.14 3.35
CA PHE A 92 -11.99 -4.60 3.21
C PHE A 92 -10.68 -5.30 3.59
N ALA A 93 -9.53 -4.77 3.18
CA ALA A 93 -8.23 -5.30 3.58
C ALA A 93 -8.03 -5.26 5.09
N ALA A 94 -8.37 -4.14 5.74
CA ALA A 94 -8.33 -4.01 7.19
C ALA A 94 -9.30 -4.96 7.89
N PHE A 95 -10.51 -5.14 7.34
CA PHE A 95 -11.48 -6.10 7.84
C PHE A 95 -10.95 -7.54 7.79
N PHE A 96 -10.38 -7.96 6.66
CA PHE A 96 -9.76 -9.28 6.54
C PHE A 96 -8.57 -9.45 7.48
N LEU A 97 -7.70 -8.44 7.58
CA LEU A 97 -6.55 -8.49 8.49
C LEU A 97 -7.01 -8.65 9.95
N CYS A 98 -8.02 -7.88 10.36
CA CYS A 98 -8.61 -8.00 11.69
C CYS A 98 -9.18 -9.40 11.93
N MET A 99 -9.91 -9.95 10.96
CA MET A 99 -10.45 -11.31 11.05
C MET A 99 -9.35 -12.37 11.19
N ILE A 100 -8.28 -12.27 10.39
CA ILE A 100 -7.11 -13.16 10.47
C ILE A 100 -6.43 -13.06 11.84
N LEU A 101 -6.28 -11.86 12.39
CA LEU A 101 -5.66 -11.67 13.71
C LEU A 101 -6.51 -12.25 14.84
N LEU A 102 -7.84 -12.06 14.78
CA LEU A 102 -8.78 -12.64 15.74
C LEU A 102 -8.77 -14.17 15.67
N ASP A 103 -8.73 -14.71 14.47
CA ASP A 103 -8.64 -16.15 14.21
C ASP A 103 -7.33 -16.73 14.75
N SER A 104 -6.18 -16.13 14.41
CA SER A 104 -4.86 -16.52 14.93
C SER A 104 -4.84 -16.51 16.46
N HIS A 105 -5.39 -15.48 17.10
CA HIS A 105 -5.45 -15.40 18.56
C HIS A 105 -6.35 -16.49 19.17
N ALA A 106 -7.41 -16.91 18.48
CA ALA A 106 -8.24 -18.03 18.92
C ALA A 106 -7.52 -19.39 18.81
N TYR A 107 -6.70 -19.58 17.76
CA TYR A 107 -5.90 -20.79 17.57
C TYR A 107 -4.75 -20.95 18.56
N ASP A 108 -4.15 -19.86 19.04
CA ASP A 108 -3.02 -19.92 19.98
C ASP A 108 -3.36 -20.71 21.26
N ALA A 109 -4.58 -20.57 21.79
CA ALA A 109 -5.04 -21.32 22.96
C ALA A 109 -5.12 -22.84 22.70
N TYR A 110 -5.53 -23.23 21.50
CA TYR A 110 -5.57 -24.63 21.09
C TYR A 110 -4.16 -25.21 20.95
N VAL A 111 -3.25 -24.49 20.28
CA VAL A 111 -1.86 -24.96 20.06
C VAL A 111 -1.10 -25.13 21.36
N GLN A 112 -1.29 -24.22 22.33
CA GLN A 112 -0.67 -24.34 23.65
C GLN A 112 -1.14 -25.60 24.40
N GLY A 113 -2.44 -25.93 24.34
CA GLY A 113 -2.97 -27.18 24.91
C GLY A 113 -2.33 -28.43 24.31
N PHE A 114 -2.20 -28.49 22.97
CA PHE A 114 -1.53 -29.60 22.28
C PHE A 114 -0.06 -29.75 22.65
N GLN A 115 0.68 -28.65 22.77
CA GLN A 115 2.07 -28.64 23.24
C GLN A 115 2.16 -29.20 24.67
N GLN A 116 1.22 -28.81 25.53
CA GLN A 116 1.19 -29.19 26.94
C GLN A 116 0.74 -30.64 27.17
N ASP A 117 -0.01 -31.23 26.24
CA ASP A 117 -0.37 -32.65 26.24
C ASP A 117 0.71 -33.54 25.60
N THR A 118 1.54 -32.99 24.70
CA THR A 118 2.63 -33.73 24.03
C THR A 118 3.95 -33.64 24.81
N ALA A 119 4.23 -32.52 25.48
CA ALA A 119 5.44 -32.29 26.29
C ALA A 119 5.64 -33.21 27.51
N PRO A 120 4.60 -33.72 28.23
CA PRO A 120 4.78 -34.57 29.42
C PRO A 120 5.34 -35.96 29.11
N ALA A 121 5.22 -36.43 27.86
CA ALA A 121 5.65 -37.77 27.44
C ALA A 121 7.00 -37.78 26.68
N ALA A 122 7.51 -36.61 26.28
CA ALA A 122 8.76 -36.47 25.52
C ALA A 122 9.96 -36.02 26.38
N ALA A 123 9.83 -35.97 27.70
CA ALA A 123 11.00 -35.91 28.58
C ALA A 123 11.80 -37.23 28.37
N PRO A 124 13.07 -37.17 27.92
CA PRO A 124 13.80 -38.35 27.53
C PRO A 124 13.95 -39.33 28.70
N ALA A 125 13.50 -40.56 28.47
CA ALA A 125 13.93 -41.71 29.24
C ALA A 125 15.44 -41.95 29.01
N ALA A 126 16.25 -41.59 30.01
CA ALA A 126 17.61 -42.07 30.32
C ALA A 126 18.76 -41.73 29.33
N PRO A 127 20.04 -41.78 29.76
CA PRO A 127 20.59 -42.14 31.08
C PRO A 127 20.89 -40.96 32.03
#